data_AF-A0A542ISJ6-F1
#
_entry.id   AF-A0A542ISJ6-F1
#
_cell.length_a   1.000
_cell.length_b   1.000
_cell.length_c   1.000
_cell.angle_alpha   90.00
_cell.angle_beta   90.00
_cell.angle_gamma   90.00
#
_symmetry.space_group_name_H-M   'P 1'
#
loop_
_entity.id
_entity.type
_entity.pdbx_description
1 polymer ?
#
loop_
_entity_poly.entity_id
_entity_poly.type
_entity_poly.pdbx_seq_one_letter_code
_entity_poly.pdbx_strand_id
1 'polypeptide(L)'
;MSISADPAKNIQPRRKGPLELRRKQAAVEMSDQHLLDTKGPGQFVHTDPWRVMRIQSEFVEGFGALADLGPAVSVFGSARTKPGSPYYEMGVEVGRKLAEAGVAVITGGGPGSMEAANRGTVEGNGVSVGLGIELPFEQGLNQWVDLGINFRYFFARKTMFVKYAQGFIVLPGGLGTLDELFEAMVLVQTRKVTSFPIVLLGVDFWGPMIEWIKGTLVAEGMVSAKDLDLIQVVDNPSEAVDRVLHEAITPSLNGEQRPE
;
A
#
# COMPACT_ATOMS: atom_id res chain seq x y z
N MET A 1 53.41 -51.76 -24.51
CA MET A 1 52.28 -51.68 -23.55
C MET A 1 51.84 -50.23 -23.48
N SER A 2 50.56 -49.97 -23.72
CA SER A 2 50.00 -48.65 -24.02
C SER A 2 50.08 -47.69 -22.83
N ILE A 3 50.58 -46.48 -23.09
CA ILE A 3 50.42 -45.34 -22.20
C ILE A 3 48.95 -44.93 -22.32
N SER A 4 48.16 -45.24 -21.29
CA SER A 4 46.80 -44.72 -21.16
C SER A 4 46.86 -43.19 -21.17
N ALA A 5 46.39 -42.58 -22.26
CA ALA A 5 46.26 -41.13 -22.36
C ALA A 5 45.12 -40.70 -21.44
N ASP A 6 45.46 -40.13 -20.28
CA ASP A 6 44.49 -39.61 -19.32
C ASP A 6 43.61 -38.55 -20.01
N PRO A 7 42.30 -38.80 -20.21
CA PRO A 7 41.39 -37.90 -20.95
C PRO A 7 41.32 -36.50 -20.33
N ALA A 8 41.73 -36.37 -19.06
CA ALA A 8 41.74 -35.12 -18.32
C ALA A 8 42.83 -34.11 -18.77
N LYS A 9 43.83 -34.55 -19.55
CA LYS A 9 44.98 -33.71 -19.92
C LYS A 9 44.71 -32.74 -21.08
N ASN A 10 43.60 -32.87 -21.81
CA ASN A 10 43.36 -32.10 -23.05
C ASN A 10 42.14 -31.16 -23.01
N ILE A 11 41.61 -30.83 -21.83
CA ILE A 11 40.49 -29.90 -21.68
C ILE A 11 41.03 -28.46 -21.64
N GLN A 12 40.70 -27.68 -22.68
CA GLN A 12 41.07 -26.27 -22.79
C GLN A 12 40.54 -25.47 -21.59
N PRO A 13 41.32 -24.53 -21.03
CA PRO A 13 40.84 -23.60 -20.02
C PRO A 13 39.60 -22.83 -20.50
N ARG A 14 38.62 -22.62 -19.61
CA ARG A 14 37.39 -21.88 -19.93
C ARG A 14 37.03 -20.91 -18.83
N ARG A 15 36.47 -19.75 -19.20
CA ARG A 15 35.93 -18.78 -18.23
C ARG A 15 34.45 -19.06 -17.93
N LYS A 16 34.04 -18.89 -16.67
CA LYS A 16 32.64 -18.95 -16.22
C LYS A 16 32.40 -17.78 -15.27
N GLY A 17 31.82 -16.69 -15.78
CA GLY A 17 31.77 -15.42 -15.05
C GLY A 17 33.18 -14.92 -14.69
N PRO A 18 33.46 -14.58 -13.42
CA PRO A 18 34.79 -14.14 -12.98
C PRO A 18 35.81 -15.28 -12.81
N LEU A 19 35.41 -16.55 -12.97
CA LEU A 19 36.26 -17.71 -12.71
C LEU A 19 36.99 -18.19 -13.97
N GLU A 20 38.27 -18.56 -13.84
CA GLU A 20 39.03 -19.30 -14.87
C GLU A 20 39.16 -20.77 -14.47
N LEU A 21 38.56 -21.66 -15.25
CA LEU A 21 38.50 -23.10 -15.00
C LEU A 21 39.50 -23.84 -15.89
N ARG A 22 40.16 -24.88 -15.36
CA ARG A 22 41.18 -25.67 -16.08
C ARG A 22 41.01 -27.16 -15.84
N ARG A 23 41.48 -27.99 -16.80
CA ARG A 23 41.47 -29.46 -16.70
C ARG A 23 40.03 -29.95 -16.46
N LYS A 24 39.82 -30.92 -15.57
CA LYS A 24 38.48 -31.49 -15.26
C LYS A 24 37.43 -30.44 -14.85
N GLN A 25 37.85 -29.31 -14.28
CA GLN A 25 36.94 -28.22 -13.88
C GLN A 25 36.39 -27.43 -15.09
N ALA A 26 37.04 -27.48 -16.26
CA ALA A 26 36.59 -26.80 -17.47
C ALA A 26 35.53 -27.59 -18.27
N ALA A 27 35.27 -28.84 -17.89
CA ALA A 27 34.25 -29.69 -18.50
C ALA A 27 32.84 -29.51 -17.88
N VAL A 28 32.55 -28.33 -17.33
CA VAL A 28 31.22 -27.98 -16.79
C VAL A 28 30.38 -27.24 -17.83
N GLU A 29 29.06 -27.41 -17.77
CA GLU A 29 28.13 -26.67 -18.63
C GLU A 29 28.25 -25.14 -18.45
N MET A 30 27.95 -24.41 -19.53
CA MET A 30 27.85 -22.96 -19.50
C MET A 30 26.71 -22.54 -18.57
N SER A 31 26.84 -21.42 -17.87
CA SER A 31 25.78 -20.95 -16.96
C SER A 31 24.45 -20.77 -17.68
N ASP A 32 24.45 -20.12 -18.85
CA ASP A 32 23.25 -19.87 -19.64
C ASP A 32 22.66 -21.17 -20.19
N GLN A 33 23.50 -22.08 -20.70
CA GLN A 33 23.04 -23.39 -21.16
C GLN A 33 22.35 -24.15 -20.02
N HIS A 34 22.94 -24.17 -18.83
CA HIS A 34 22.33 -24.81 -17.67
C HIS A 34 21.01 -24.15 -17.26
N LEU A 35 20.93 -22.82 -17.26
CA LEU A 35 19.71 -22.06 -16.94
C LEU A 35 18.58 -22.31 -17.95
N LEU A 36 18.91 -22.33 -19.24
CA LEU A 36 17.92 -22.37 -20.34
C LEU A 36 17.47 -23.80 -20.67
N ASP A 37 18.35 -24.80 -20.53
CA ASP A 37 18.04 -26.19 -20.87
C ASP A 37 17.46 -27.00 -19.70
N THR A 38 17.74 -26.58 -18.45
CA THR A 38 17.27 -27.32 -17.26
C THR A 38 15.83 -26.94 -16.92
N LYS A 39 14.91 -27.91 -17.04
CA LYS A 39 13.54 -27.81 -16.52
C LYS A 39 13.42 -28.61 -15.22
N GLY A 40 13.87 -28.01 -14.12
CA GLY A 40 13.74 -28.59 -12.79
C GLY A 40 12.27 -28.65 -12.30
N PRO A 41 11.97 -29.42 -11.24
CA PRO A 41 10.62 -29.47 -10.68
C PRO A 41 10.21 -28.09 -10.14
N GLY A 42 9.04 -27.60 -10.53
CA GLY A 42 8.54 -26.26 -10.19
C GLY A 42 8.17 -26.04 -8.72
N GLN A 43 8.37 -27.01 -7.83
CA GLN A 43 7.95 -26.93 -6.42
C GLN A 43 8.56 -25.74 -5.66
N PHE A 44 9.75 -25.28 -6.06
CA PHE A 44 10.41 -24.13 -5.42
C PHE A 44 9.55 -22.86 -5.45
N VAL A 45 8.66 -22.69 -6.44
CA VAL A 45 7.80 -21.49 -6.56
C VAL A 45 6.74 -21.37 -5.46
N HIS A 46 6.54 -22.44 -4.68
CA HIS A 46 5.61 -22.49 -3.55
C HIS A 46 6.30 -22.46 -2.18
N THR A 47 7.63 -22.31 -2.16
CA THR A 47 8.43 -22.26 -0.92
C THR A 47 8.63 -20.83 -0.44
N ASP A 48 8.89 -20.66 0.86
CA ASP A 48 9.09 -19.34 1.47
C ASP A 48 10.27 -18.54 0.89
N PRO A 49 11.43 -19.14 0.55
CA PRO A 49 12.51 -18.40 -0.12
C PRO A 49 12.05 -17.72 -1.42
N TRP A 50 11.22 -18.40 -2.21
CA TRP A 50 10.67 -17.78 -3.43
C TRP A 50 9.58 -16.75 -3.12
N ARG A 51 8.80 -16.93 -2.04
CA ARG A 51 7.85 -15.91 -1.57
C ARG A 51 8.57 -14.62 -1.16
N VAL A 52 9.72 -14.71 -0.48
CA VAL A 52 10.55 -13.53 -0.14
C VAL A 52 10.93 -12.75 -1.39
N MET A 53 11.37 -13.44 -2.46
CA MET A 53 11.70 -12.79 -3.73
C MET A 53 10.47 -12.13 -4.40
N ARG A 54 9.30 -12.78 -4.33
CA ARG A 54 8.04 -12.18 -4.83
C ARG A 54 7.62 -10.96 -4.04
N ILE A 55 7.69 -11.02 -2.72
CA ILE A 55 7.39 -9.89 -1.83
C ILE A 55 8.33 -8.72 -2.12
N GLN A 56 9.63 -9.00 -2.27
CA GLN A 56 10.60 -7.98 -2.66
C GLN A 56 10.24 -7.35 -4.00
N SER A 57 9.83 -8.14 -5.00
CA SER A 57 9.38 -7.63 -6.30
C SER A 57 8.21 -6.65 -6.17
N GLU A 58 7.19 -6.96 -5.35
CA GLU A 58 6.05 -6.05 -5.14
C GLU A 58 6.47 -4.73 -4.50
N PHE A 59 7.45 -4.72 -3.60
CA PHE A 59 8.01 -3.49 -3.08
C PHE A 59 8.79 -2.70 -4.13
N VAL A 60 9.60 -3.38 -4.96
CA VAL A 60 10.35 -2.73 -6.05
C VAL A 60 9.41 -2.10 -7.07
N GLU A 61 8.39 -2.84 -7.51
CA GLU A 61 7.38 -2.39 -8.47
C GLU A 61 6.54 -1.24 -7.90
N GLY A 62 6.02 -1.41 -6.68
CA GLY A 62 5.25 -0.37 -6.00
C GLY A 62 6.05 0.91 -5.77
N PHE A 63 7.32 0.77 -5.34
CA PHE A 63 8.16 1.95 -5.11
C PHE A 63 8.56 2.65 -6.40
N GLY A 64 8.87 1.89 -7.46
CA GLY A 64 9.23 2.46 -8.76
C GLY A 64 8.04 3.18 -9.41
N ALA A 65 6.85 2.58 -9.38
CA ALA A 65 5.67 3.14 -10.03
C ALA A 65 5.16 4.43 -9.36
N LEU A 66 5.34 4.58 -8.05
CA LEU A 66 4.86 5.73 -7.28
C LEU A 66 5.96 6.77 -6.99
N ALA A 67 7.18 6.57 -7.49
CA ALA A 67 8.35 7.39 -7.15
C ALA A 67 8.15 8.89 -7.43
N ASP A 68 7.50 9.23 -8.55
CA ASP A 68 7.32 10.59 -9.03
C ASP A 68 5.86 11.08 -8.89
N LEU A 69 5.05 10.44 -8.05
CA LEU A 69 3.62 10.77 -7.91
C LEU A 69 3.38 12.21 -7.42
N GLY A 70 4.31 12.76 -6.64
CA GLY A 70 4.14 14.05 -5.98
C GLY A 70 3.21 13.98 -4.75
N PRO A 71 2.62 15.10 -4.32
CA PRO A 71 1.68 15.13 -3.20
C PRO A 71 0.47 14.26 -3.45
N ALA A 72 0.11 13.41 -2.48
CA ALA A 72 -1.08 12.58 -2.57
C ALA A 72 -1.80 12.41 -1.22
N VAL A 73 -3.09 12.08 -1.29
CA VAL A 73 -3.94 11.69 -0.17
C VAL A 73 -4.55 10.33 -0.47
N SER A 74 -4.52 9.42 0.50
CA SER A 74 -5.20 8.14 0.37
C SER A 74 -6.65 8.27 0.83
N VAL A 75 -7.59 7.81 0.01
CA VAL A 75 -9.03 7.85 0.26
C VAL A 75 -9.58 6.45 0.40
N PHE A 76 -10.22 6.18 1.53
CA PHE A 76 -10.82 4.88 1.85
C PHE A 76 -12.32 5.00 2.01
N GLY A 77 -13.02 3.88 1.81
CA GLY A 77 -14.45 3.78 2.06
C GLY A 77 -15.01 2.44 1.60
N SER A 78 -16.32 2.27 1.73
CA SER A 78 -16.98 1.02 1.40
C SER A 78 -16.92 0.71 -0.10
N ALA A 79 -16.52 -0.53 -0.44
CA ALA A 79 -16.63 -1.09 -1.79
C ALA A 79 -18.09 -1.36 -2.21
N ARG A 80 -19.04 -1.24 -1.28
CA ARG A 80 -20.46 -1.56 -1.49
C ARG A 80 -21.34 -0.32 -1.66
N THR A 81 -20.75 0.88 -1.49
CA THR A 81 -21.44 2.14 -1.75
C THR A 81 -21.92 2.18 -3.19
N LYS A 82 -23.18 2.56 -3.41
CA LYS A 82 -23.77 2.59 -4.77
C LYS A 82 -23.57 3.97 -5.41
N PRO A 83 -23.30 4.06 -6.72
CA PRO A 83 -23.36 5.32 -7.47
C PRO A 83 -24.67 6.07 -7.21
N GLY A 84 -24.61 7.40 -7.05
CA GLY A 84 -25.76 8.24 -6.74
C GLY A 84 -26.21 8.25 -5.27
N SER A 85 -25.60 7.44 -4.40
CA SER A 85 -25.85 7.54 -2.95
C SER A 85 -25.13 8.76 -2.34
N PRO A 86 -25.61 9.32 -1.22
CA PRO A 86 -24.95 10.47 -0.58
C PRO A 86 -23.46 10.25 -0.32
N TYR A 87 -23.07 9.07 0.17
CA TYR A 87 -21.66 8.75 0.43
C TYR A 87 -20.83 8.57 -0.85
N TYR A 88 -21.45 8.17 -1.96
CA TYR A 88 -20.78 8.14 -3.25
C TYR A 88 -20.49 9.56 -3.73
N GLU A 89 -21.49 10.44 -3.71
CA GLU A 89 -21.31 11.84 -4.13
C GLU A 89 -20.31 12.58 -3.24
N MET A 90 -20.28 12.28 -1.94
CA MET A 90 -19.22 12.77 -1.05
C MET A 90 -17.83 12.33 -1.52
N GLY A 91 -17.67 11.07 -1.93
CA GLY A 91 -16.40 10.58 -2.46
C GLY A 91 -15.99 11.27 -3.77
N VAL A 92 -16.93 11.49 -4.70
CA VAL A 92 -16.69 12.26 -5.93
C VAL A 92 -16.23 13.67 -5.60
N GLU A 93 -16.90 14.35 -4.66
CA GLU A 93 -16.55 15.70 -4.26
C GLU A 93 -15.16 15.79 -3.63
N VAL A 94 -14.80 14.83 -2.76
CA VAL A 94 -13.46 14.73 -2.16
C VAL A 94 -12.39 14.59 -3.26
N GLY A 95 -12.58 13.63 -4.17
CA GLY A 95 -11.63 13.38 -5.25
C GLY A 95 -11.41 14.63 -6.12
N ARG A 96 -12.50 15.29 -6.49
CA ARG A 96 -12.47 16.51 -7.31
C ARG A 96 -11.73 17.65 -6.63
N LYS A 97 -11.97 17.88 -5.34
CA LYS A 97 -11.29 18.96 -4.58
C LYS A 97 -9.81 18.69 -4.37
N LEU A 98 -9.42 17.45 -4.10
CA LEU A 98 -8.01 17.07 -4.00
C LEU A 98 -7.29 17.32 -5.33
N ALA A 99 -7.91 16.92 -6.45
CA ALA A 99 -7.40 17.19 -7.78
C ALA A 99 -7.26 18.70 -8.07
N GLU A 100 -8.29 19.49 -7.76
CA GLU A 100 -8.28 20.96 -7.90
C GLU A 100 -7.17 21.62 -7.04
N ALA A 101 -6.80 20.99 -5.92
CA ALA A 101 -5.69 21.42 -5.06
C ALA A 101 -4.30 20.94 -5.54
N GLY A 102 -4.22 20.23 -6.68
CA GLY A 102 -2.97 19.70 -7.22
C GLY A 102 -2.43 18.48 -6.47
N VAL A 103 -3.32 17.73 -5.81
CA VAL A 103 -2.98 16.56 -4.99
C VAL A 103 -3.54 15.30 -5.66
N ALA A 104 -2.68 14.30 -5.84
CA ALA A 104 -3.09 13.01 -6.37
C ALA A 104 -3.96 12.24 -5.36
N VAL A 105 -4.82 11.36 -5.85
CA VAL A 105 -5.69 10.54 -5.00
C VAL A 105 -5.32 9.08 -5.14
N ILE A 106 -5.02 8.45 -4.00
CA ILE A 106 -4.71 7.02 -3.92
C ILE A 106 -5.92 6.31 -3.34
N THR A 107 -6.43 5.30 -4.02
CA THR A 107 -7.51 4.44 -3.49
C THR A 107 -7.13 2.98 -3.59
N GLY A 108 -7.98 2.10 -3.05
CA GLY A 108 -7.87 0.67 -3.29
C GLY A 108 -8.22 0.23 -4.71
N GLY A 109 -8.66 1.14 -5.59
CA GLY A 109 -8.99 0.87 -6.99
C GLY A 109 -10.27 0.07 -7.22
N GLY A 110 -10.95 -0.38 -6.16
CA GLY A 110 -12.19 -1.14 -6.27
C GLY A 110 -13.44 -0.29 -6.56
N PRO A 111 -14.64 -0.89 -6.51
CA PRO A 111 -15.90 -0.20 -6.73
C PRO A 111 -16.31 0.69 -5.53
N GLY A 112 -17.47 1.35 -5.64
CA GLY A 112 -18.10 2.09 -4.55
C GLY A 112 -17.37 3.38 -4.20
N SER A 113 -17.04 3.59 -2.93
CA SER A 113 -16.45 4.87 -2.48
C SER A 113 -15.04 5.10 -3.05
N MET A 114 -14.32 4.02 -3.35
CA MET A 114 -13.02 4.08 -4.03
C MET A 114 -13.19 4.59 -5.46
N GLU A 115 -14.12 3.97 -6.22
CA GLU A 115 -14.49 4.44 -7.56
C GLU A 115 -14.97 5.89 -7.56
N ALA A 116 -15.78 6.29 -6.57
CA ALA A 116 -16.24 7.66 -6.43
C ALA A 116 -15.08 8.65 -6.32
N ALA A 117 -14.12 8.38 -5.43
CA ALA A 117 -12.94 9.23 -5.25
C ALA A 117 -12.06 9.25 -6.52
N ASN A 118 -11.83 8.10 -7.16
CA ASN A 118 -11.09 8.03 -8.42
C ASN A 118 -11.78 8.86 -9.52
N ARG A 119 -13.10 8.69 -9.66
CA ARG A 119 -13.92 9.44 -10.63
C ARG A 119 -13.81 10.94 -10.42
N GLY A 120 -14.04 11.41 -9.19
CA GLY A 120 -13.94 12.82 -8.85
C GLY A 120 -12.57 13.40 -9.17
N THR A 121 -11.52 12.63 -8.93
CA THR A 121 -10.14 13.02 -9.23
C THR A 121 -9.92 13.23 -10.72
N VAL A 122 -10.37 12.29 -11.55
CA VAL A 122 -10.29 12.41 -13.02
C VAL A 122 -11.12 13.59 -13.53
N GLU A 123 -12.34 13.76 -13.03
CA GLU A 123 -13.21 14.90 -13.37
C GLU A 123 -12.59 16.26 -12.97
N GLY A 124 -11.78 16.28 -11.91
CA GLY A 124 -10.99 17.43 -11.47
C GLY A 124 -9.64 17.61 -12.20
N ASN A 125 -9.33 16.80 -13.22
CA ASN A 125 -8.04 16.76 -13.93
C ASN A 125 -6.82 16.47 -13.03
N GLY A 126 -7.01 15.68 -11.98
CA GLY A 126 -5.93 15.19 -11.10
C GLY A 126 -5.44 13.80 -11.50
N VAL A 127 -4.40 13.32 -10.83
CA VAL A 127 -3.87 11.96 -11.02
C VAL A 127 -4.60 10.98 -10.11
N SER A 128 -5.28 10.00 -10.71
CA SER A 128 -6.04 8.97 -10.00
C SER A 128 -5.27 7.65 -9.92
N VAL A 129 -4.91 7.24 -8.70
CA VAL A 129 -4.16 6.01 -8.42
C VAL A 129 -5.07 4.93 -7.83
N GLY A 130 -4.91 3.70 -8.31
CA GLY A 130 -5.63 2.52 -7.81
C GLY A 130 -4.65 1.42 -7.42
N LEU A 131 -4.54 1.16 -6.11
CA LEU A 131 -3.74 0.07 -5.58
C LEU A 131 -4.66 -1.13 -5.34
N GLY A 132 -4.80 -2.00 -6.33
CA GLY A 132 -5.63 -3.20 -6.26
C GLY A 132 -5.03 -4.31 -5.41
N ILE A 133 -5.83 -5.31 -5.06
CA ILE A 133 -5.39 -6.51 -4.34
C ILE A 133 -5.99 -7.75 -5.01
N GLU A 134 -5.24 -8.85 -5.05
CA GLU A 134 -5.73 -10.12 -5.56
C GLU A 134 -6.76 -10.73 -4.59
N LEU A 135 -8.03 -10.78 -5.01
CA LEU A 135 -9.13 -11.44 -4.29
C LEU A 135 -9.89 -12.41 -5.20
N PRO A 136 -10.52 -13.48 -4.66
CA PRO A 136 -11.20 -14.49 -5.47
C PRO A 136 -12.42 -13.98 -6.27
N PHE A 137 -12.97 -12.81 -5.93
CA PHE A 137 -14.24 -12.31 -6.45
C PHE A 137 -14.18 -10.88 -6.98
N GLU A 138 -13.00 -10.25 -6.97
CA GLU A 138 -12.87 -8.83 -7.33
C GLU A 138 -12.81 -8.65 -8.85
N GLN A 139 -13.49 -7.62 -9.37
CA GLN A 139 -13.66 -7.39 -10.80
C GLN A 139 -12.49 -6.64 -11.46
N GLY A 140 -11.40 -6.40 -10.73
CA GLY A 140 -10.27 -5.58 -11.17
C GLY A 140 -10.43 -4.11 -10.75
N LEU A 141 -9.53 -3.26 -11.27
CA LEU A 141 -9.53 -1.83 -11.01
C LEU A 141 -10.70 -1.14 -11.72
N ASN A 142 -11.30 -0.14 -11.08
CA ASN A 142 -12.36 0.66 -11.67
C ASN A 142 -11.84 1.51 -12.85
N GLN A 143 -12.76 1.94 -13.72
CA GLN A 143 -12.43 2.62 -14.98
C GLN A 143 -11.81 4.02 -14.83
N TRP A 144 -11.81 4.59 -13.62
CA TRP A 144 -11.32 5.93 -13.34
C TRP A 144 -9.89 5.93 -12.76
N VAL A 145 -9.22 4.78 -12.75
CA VAL A 145 -7.82 4.66 -12.33
C VAL A 145 -6.91 4.96 -13.52
N ASP A 146 -6.06 5.98 -13.39
CA ASP A 146 -5.02 6.30 -14.38
C ASP A 146 -3.76 5.45 -14.16
N LEU A 147 -3.33 5.35 -12.89
CA LEU A 147 -2.16 4.58 -12.48
C LEU A 147 -2.58 3.41 -11.57
N GLY A 148 -2.57 2.21 -12.14
CA GLY A 148 -2.99 0.99 -11.47
C GLY A 148 -1.83 0.06 -11.08
N ILE A 149 -1.83 -0.45 -9.85
CA ILE A 149 -0.91 -1.50 -9.38
C ILE A 149 -1.73 -2.57 -8.68
N ASN A 150 -1.61 -3.83 -9.11
CA ASN A 150 -2.31 -4.96 -8.47
C ASN A 150 -1.34 -5.75 -7.59
N PHE A 151 -1.55 -5.70 -6.28
CA PHE A 151 -0.75 -6.43 -5.30
C PHE A 151 -1.32 -7.82 -5.04
N ARG A 152 -0.48 -8.76 -4.61
CA ARG A 152 -0.95 -10.02 -4.01
C ARG A 152 -0.90 -9.97 -2.49
N TYR A 153 0.06 -9.23 -1.92
CA TYR A 153 0.28 -9.19 -0.49
C TYR A 153 -0.30 -7.90 0.13
N PHE A 154 -1.24 -8.07 1.06
CA PHE A 154 -1.88 -6.96 1.77
C PHE A 154 -0.88 -5.98 2.40
N PHE A 155 0.16 -6.48 3.07
CA PHE A 155 1.12 -5.63 3.78
C PHE A 155 2.00 -4.78 2.84
N ALA A 156 2.27 -5.28 1.62
CA ALA A 156 3.01 -4.51 0.62
C ALA A 156 2.15 -3.34 0.13
N ARG A 157 0.88 -3.61 -0.18
CA ARG A 157 -0.13 -2.61 -0.55
C ARG A 157 -0.33 -1.55 0.54
N LYS A 158 -0.51 -1.98 1.79
CA LYS A 158 -0.66 -1.11 2.97
C LYS A 158 0.49 -0.12 3.13
N THR A 159 1.71 -0.61 2.92
CA THR A 159 2.90 0.26 2.97
C THR A 159 2.80 1.40 1.94
N MET A 160 2.27 1.14 0.75
CA MET A 160 2.14 2.16 -0.31
C MET A 160 1.10 3.22 0.04
N PHE A 161 -0.01 2.85 0.69
CA PHE A 161 -1.03 3.82 1.13
C PHE A 161 -0.47 4.87 2.08
N VAL A 162 0.42 4.47 2.99
CA VAL A 162 1.00 5.38 3.98
C VAL A 162 2.22 6.09 3.43
N LYS A 163 3.13 5.39 2.72
CA LYS A 163 4.40 5.95 2.26
C LYS A 163 4.22 7.10 1.27
N TYR A 164 3.23 6.99 0.38
CA TYR A 164 3.03 7.94 -0.72
C TYR A 164 1.90 8.94 -0.47
N ALA A 165 1.20 8.83 0.67
CA ALA A 165 0.20 9.80 1.07
C ALA A 165 0.74 10.73 2.16
N GLN A 166 0.15 11.91 2.26
CA GLN A 166 0.41 12.88 3.33
C GLN A 166 -0.64 12.83 4.44
N GLY A 167 -1.79 12.20 4.15
CA GLY A 167 -2.88 12.01 5.10
C GLY A 167 -3.96 11.13 4.50
N PHE A 168 -4.95 10.77 5.32
CA PHE A 168 -6.08 9.93 4.96
C PHE A 168 -7.39 10.71 5.03
N ILE A 169 -8.24 10.49 4.03
CA ILE A 169 -9.67 10.78 4.11
C ILE A 169 -10.45 9.46 4.10
N VAL A 170 -11.33 9.27 5.09
CA VAL A 170 -12.02 8.01 5.35
C VAL A 170 -13.53 8.22 5.25
N LEU A 171 -14.11 7.81 4.14
CA LEU A 171 -15.55 7.77 3.89
C LEU A 171 -16.18 6.56 4.62
N PRO A 172 -17.51 6.56 4.85
CA PRO A 172 -18.21 5.46 5.49
C PRO A 172 -17.88 4.09 4.87
N GLY A 173 -17.53 3.14 5.73
CA GLY A 173 -16.75 1.97 5.34
C GLY A 173 -17.05 0.70 6.11
N GLY A 174 -16.50 -0.41 5.62
CA GLY A 174 -16.60 -1.73 6.26
C GLY A 174 -15.30 -2.11 6.97
N LEU A 175 -15.10 -3.41 7.17
CA LEU A 175 -13.90 -3.94 7.86
C LEU A 175 -12.57 -3.53 7.21
N GLY A 176 -12.48 -3.55 5.87
CA GLY A 176 -11.27 -3.10 5.19
C GLY A 176 -10.98 -1.61 5.41
N THR A 177 -12.01 -0.79 5.51
CA THR A 177 -11.86 0.64 5.84
C THR A 177 -11.40 0.84 7.29
N LEU A 178 -11.94 0.06 8.22
CA LEU A 178 -11.54 0.08 9.63
C LEU A 178 -10.10 -0.40 9.82
N ASP A 179 -9.68 -1.42 9.06
CA ASP A 179 -8.31 -1.94 9.08
C ASP A 179 -7.29 -0.84 8.75
N GLU A 180 -7.50 -0.12 7.66
CA GLU A 180 -6.62 0.99 7.25
C GLU A 180 -6.69 2.19 8.20
N LEU A 181 -7.89 2.52 8.72
CA LEU A 181 -8.08 3.58 9.71
C LEU A 181 -7.27 3.31 10.99
N PHE A 182 -7.46 2.14 11.60
CA PHE A 182 -6.78 1.81 12.85
C PHE A 182 -5.28 1.59 12.64
N GLU A 183 -4.85 1.10 11.48
CA GLU A 183 -3.43 1.03 11.15
C GLU A 183 -2.79 2.42 11.13
N ALA A 184 -3.41 3.39 10.45
CA ALA A 184 -2.92 4.77 10.45
C ALA A 184 -2.90 5.38 11.85
N MET A 185 -3.97 5.18 12.65
CA MET A 185 -4.01 5.66 14.03
C MET A 185 -2.86 5.08 14.86
N VAL A 186 -2.57 3.78 14.75
CA VAL A 186 -1.46 3.13 15.46
C VAL A 186 -0.11 3.68 15.00
N LEU A 187 0.07 3.92 13.70
CA LEU A 187 1.31 4.49 13.16
C LEU A 187 1.57 5.92 13.67
N VAL A 188 0.53 6.74 13.77
CA VAL A 188 0.63 8.10 14.33
C VAL A 188 0.84 8.06 15.85
N GLN A 189 0.05 7.26 16.57
CA GLN A 189 0.15 7.09 18.03
C GLN A 189 1.57 6.65 18.45
N THR A 190 2.16 5.73 17.69
CA THR A 190 3.52 5.21 17.94
C THR A 190 4.64 6.06 17.36
N ARG A 191 4.31 7.22 16.76
CA ARG A 191 5.24 8.15 16.10
C ARG A 191 6.08 7.49 14.99
N LYS A 192 5.56 6.43 14.37
CA LYS A 192 6.13 5.86 13.14
C LYS A 192 5.89 6.77 11.95
N VAL A 193 4.84 7.57 12.01
CA VAL A 193 4.60 8.73 11.16
C VAL A 193 4.29 9.93 12.07
N THR A 194 4.88 11.10 11.80
CA THR A 194 4.86 12.23 12.74
C THR A 194 3.86 13.33 12.39
N SER A 195 3.46 13.43 11.12
CA SER A 195 2.45 14.40 10.65
C SER A 195 1.62 13.73 9.56
N PHE A 196 0.45 13.21 9.92
CA PHE A 196 -0.40 12.43 9.03
C PHE A 196 -1.87 12.62 9.40
N PRO A 197 -2.52 13.71 8.95
CA PRO A 197 -3.93 13.97 9.24
C PRO A 197 -4.83 12.81 8.82
N ILE A 198 -5.74 12.42 9.71
CA ILE A 198 -6.74 11.38 9.47
C ILE A 198 -8.12 12.01 9.63
N VAL A 199 -8.84 12.15 8.53
CA VAL A 199 -10.14 12.84 8.51
C VAL A 199 -11.24 11.86 8.10
N LEU A 200 -12.24 11.73 8.95
CA LEU A 200 -13.38 10.83 8.77
C LEU A 200 -14.57 11.67 8.30
N LEU A 201 -15.18 11.26 7.19
CA LEU A 201 -16.35 11.91 6.62
C LEU A 201 -17.63 11.18 7.03
N GLY A 202 -18.61 11.91 7.56
CA GLY A 202 -19.91 11.40 8.01
C GLY A 202 -20.00 11.23 9.52
N VAL A 203 -20.34 12.31 10.23
CA VAL A 203 -20.43 12.39 11.69
C VAL A 203 -21.40 11.34 12.24
N ASP A 204 -22.58 11.21 11.64
CA ASP A 204 -23.58 10.24 12.08
C ASP A 204 -23.11 8.78 11.93
N PHE A 205 -22.27 8.49 10.94
CA PHE A 205 -21.73 7.15 10.71
C PHE A 205 -20.62 6.81 11.72
N TRP A 206 -19.69 7.74 11.95
CA TRP A 206 -18.51 7.50 12.78
C TRP A 206 -18.74 7.76 14.27
N GLY A 207 -19.75 8.57 14.62
CA GLY A 207 -20.10 8.93 16.00
C GLY A 207 -20.24 7.72 16.93
N PRO A 208 -21.04 6.69 16.59
CA PRO A 208 -21.20 5.51 17.43
C PRO A 208 -19.89 4.77 17.74
N MET A 209 -18.97 4.69 16.77
CA MET A 209 -17.66 4.06 16.97
C MET A 209 -16.81 4.89 17.93
N ILE A 210 -16.79 6.20 17.77
CA ILE A 210 -16.02 7.10 18.63
C ILE A 210 -16.54 7.07 20.07
N GLU A 211 -17.86 7.05 20.24
CA GLU A 211 -18.47 6.94 21.56
C GLU A 211 -18.14 5.58 22.22
N TRP A 212 -18.05 4.49 21.46
CA TRP A 212 -17.55 3.22 21.98
C TRP A 212 -16.06 3.31 22.38
N ILE A 213 -15.20 3.92 21.56
CA ILE A 213 -13.78 4.09 21.91
C ILE A 213 -13.63 4.88 23.21
N LYS A 214 -14.38 5.99 23.37
CA LYS A 214 -14.40 6.78 24.60
C LYS A 214 -14.98 6.01 25.79
N GLY A 215 -16.15 5.42 25.61
CA GLY A 215 -16.91 4.77 26.69
C GLY A 215 -16.32 3.43 27.13
N THR A 216 -15.47 2.82 26.32
CA THR A 216 -14.87 1.51 26.63
C THR A 216 -13.35 1.59 26.63
N LEU A 217 -12.70 1.88 25.49
CA LEU A 217 -11.24 1.77 25.41
C LEU A 217 -10.53 2.83 26.28
N VAL A 218 -11.03 4.06 26.31
CA VAL A 218 -10.47 5.10 27.19
C VAL A 218 -10.81 4.80 28.65
N ALA A 219 -12.05 4.40 28.94
CA ALA A 219 -12.48 4.09 30.30
C ALA A 219 -11.70 2.93 30.93
N GLU A 220 -11.35 1.92 30.14
CA GLU A 220 -10.56 0.74 30.56
C GLU A 220 -9.04 0.97 30.47
N GLY A 221 -8.58 2.17 30.08
CA GLY A 221 -7.16 2.49 29.98
C GLY A 221 -6.42 1.84 28.80
N MET A 222 -7.14 1.33 27.80
CA MET A 222 -6.57 0.68 26.61
C MET A 222 -6.02 1.69 25.60
N VAL A 223 -6.59 2.90 25.57
CA VAL A 223 -6.12 4.05 24.79
C VAL A 223 -6.22 5.32 25.61
N SER A 224 -5.38 6.31 25.33
CA SER A 224 -5.47 7.61 26.02
C SER A 224 -6.54 8.49 25.37
N ALA A 225 -7.16 9.39 26.15
CA ALA A 225 -8.15 10.32 25.61
C ALA A 225 -7.57 11.21 24.49
N LYS A 226 -6.27 11.53 24.55
CA LYS A 226 -5.56 12.33 23.55
C LYS A 226 -5.29 11.58 22.25
N ASP A 227 -5.35 10.24 22.25
CA ASP A 227 -5.24 9.46 21.01
C ASP A 227 -6.44 9.69 20.09
N LEU A 228 -7.55 10.22 20.62
CA LEU A 228 -8.70 10.62 19.80
C LEU A 228 -8.48 11.94 19.06
N ASP A 229 -7.55 12.77 19.52
CA ASP A 229 -7.17 14.02 18.83
C ASP A 229 -6.43 13.73 17.52
N LEU A 230 -6.04 12.46 17.28
CA LEU A 230 -5.42 12.00 16.04
C LEU A 230 -6.39 11.95 14.86
N ILE A 231 -7.69 11.89 15.14
CA ILE A 231 -8.73 11.80 14.12
C ILE A 231 -9.66 13.01 14.18
N GLN A 232 -10.17 13.41 13.02
CA GLN A 232 -11.13 14.49 12.91
C GLN A 232 -12.36 13.99 12.20
N VAL A 233 -13.54 14.39 12.65
CA VAL A 233 -14.81 13.98 12.02
C VAL A 233 -15.57 15.18 11.54
N VAL A 234 -15.91 15.16 10.26
CA VAL A 234 -16.58 16.27 9.56
C VAL A 234 -17.65 15.72 8.62
N ASP A 235 -18.60 16.55 8.21
CA ASP A 235 -19.63 16.17 7.24
C ASP A 235 -19.42 16.77 5.85
N ASN A 236 -18.57 17.80 5.73
CA ASN A 236 -18.35 18.52 4.49
C ASN A 236 -17.06 18.04 3.78
N PRO A 237 -17.13 17.57 2.52
CA PRO A 237 -15.95 17.23 1.73
C PRO A 237 -14.90 18.35 1.63
N SER A 238 -15.33 19.61 1.53
CA SER A 238 -14.41 20.76 1.49
C SER A 238 -13.63 20.90 2.80
N GLU A 239 -14.34 20.82 3.93
CA GLU A 239 -13.66 20.86 5.23
C GLU A 239 -12.70 19.68 5.36
N ALA A 240 -13.09 18.47 4.94
CA ALA A 240 -12.22 17.32 5.02
C ALA A 240 -10.90 17.51 4.23
N VAL A 241 -10.99 18.09 3.03
CA VAL A 241 -9.83 18.42 2.20
C VAL A 241 -8.99 19.52 2.84
N ASP A 242 -9.60 20.58 3.35
CA ASP A 242 -8.87 21.66 4.01
C ASP A 242 -8.09 21.15 5.23
N ARG A 243 -8.73 20.30 6.06
CA ARG A 243 -8.09 19.68 7.23
C ARG A 243 -6.91 18.80 6.83
N VAL A 244 -7.07 17.93 5.82
CA VAL A 244 -6.01 16.98 5.43
C VAL A 244 -4.82 17.67 4.78
N LEU A 245 -5.01 18.83 4.11
CA LEU A 245 -3.94 19.54 3.41
C LEU A 245 -3.21 20.58 4.26
N HIS A 246 -3.88 21.15 5.27
CA HIS A 246 -3.35 22.31 5.99
C HIS A 246 -3.07 22.06 7.47
N GLU A 247 -3.61 21.00 8.06
CA GLU A 247 -3.30 20.70 9.45
C GLU A 247 -2.02 19.87 9.57
N ALA A 248 -0.98 20.51 10.11
CA ALA A 248 0.05 19.78 10.81
C ALA A 248 -0.60 19.21 12.08
N ILE A 249 -0.71 17.87 12.20
CA ILE A 249 -0.98 17.27 13.50
C ILE A 249 0.14 17.76 14.41
N THR A 250 -0.20 18.61 15.36
CA THR A 250 0.74 19.00 16.41
C THR A 250 0.67 17.87 17.44
N PRO A 251 1.70 17.02 17.59
CA PRO A 251 1.68 16.02 18.65
C PRO A 251 1.75 16.76 20.00
N SER A 252 0.60 17.10 20.57
CA SER A 252 0.51 17.77 21.86
C SER A 252 0.64 16.77 22.99
N LEU A 253 1.87 16.31 23.23
CA LEU A 253 2.20 15.52 24.41
C LEU A 253 3.56 15.95 24.96
N ASN A 254 3.49 16.91 25.90
CA ASN A 254 4.48 17.05 26.96
C ASN A 254 4.77 15.67 27.56
N GLY A 255 6.06 15.37 27.76
CA GLY A 255 6.58 14.07 28.14
C GLY A 255 6.15 13.58 29.53
N GLU A 256 4.90 13.17 29.66
CA GLU A 256 4.51 12.21 30.70
C GLU A 256 4.89 10.82 30.19
N GLN A 257 5.93 10.26 30.82
CA GLN A 257 6.27 8.85 30.72
C GLN A 257 4.99 8.04 30.99
N ARG A 258 4.66 7.10 30.08
CA ARG A 258 3.62 6.10 30.34
C ARG A 258 3.88 5.48 31.73
N PRO A 259 2.91 5.46 32.65
CA PRO A 259 2.98 4.53 33.76
C PRO A 259 2.99 3.11 33.17
N GLU A 260 3.80 2.23 33.77
CA GLU A 260 3.88 0.80 33.45
C GLU A 260 2.52 0.10 33.49
#